data_AF-A0A1Q5UPV7-F1
#
_entry.id   AF-A0A1Q5UPV7-F1
#
_cell.length_a   1.000
_cell.length_b   1.000
_cell.length_c   1.000
_cell.angle_alpha   90.00
_cell.angle_beta   90.00
_cell.angle_gamma   90.00
#
_symmetry.space_group_name_H-M   'P 1'
#
loop_
_entity.id
_entity.type
_entity.pdbx_description
1 polymer ?
#
loop_
_entity_poly.entity_id
_entity_poly.type
_entity_poly.pdbx_seq_one_letter_code
_entity_poly.pdbx_strand_id
1 'polypeptide(L)' 'MLRDRKLSCDQLRRAVKAAWEALPTSFLEKQIDLMQARCQAVIDAQGGVNPY' A
#
# COMPACT_ATOMS: atom_id res chain seq x y z
N MET A 1 17.87 11.03 21.91
CA MET A 1 18.69 10.43 20.84
C MET A 1 17.94 9.26 20.23
N LEU A 2 17.31 9.47 19.07
CA LEU A 2 16.65 8.42 18.30
C LEU A 2 17.71 7.42 17.82
N ARG A 3 17.72 6.22 18.39
CA ARG A 3 18.41 5.09 17.77
C ARG A 3 17.38 4.38 16.93
N ASP A 4 17.37 4.68 15.64
CA ASP A 4 16.85 3.77 14.62
C ASP A 4 17.52 2.42 14.85
N ARG A 5 16.83 1.52 15.55
CA ARG A 5 17.26 0.14 15.65
C ARG A 5 17.11 -0.42 14.26
N LYS A 6 18.21 -0.46 13.49
CA LYS A 6 18.27 -1.25 12.27
C LYS A 6 17.90 -2.69 12.66
N LEU A 7 16.69 -3.09 12.32
CA LEU A 7 16.26 -4.48 12.41
C LEU A 7 17.27 -5.30 11.62
N SER A 8 17.66 -6.47 12.15
CA SER A 8 18.38 -7.41 11.31
C SER A 8 17.50 -7.75 10.09
N CYS A 9 18.12 -8.11 8.96
CA CYS A 9 17.37 -8.47 7.75
C CYS A 9 16.31 -9.54 8.04
N ASP A 10 16.56 -10.47 8.95
CA ASP A 10 15.61 -11.50 9.34
C ASP A 10 14.45 -10.98 10.17
N GLN A 11 14.71 -10.04 11.08
CA GLN A 11 13.65 -9.39 11.86
C GLN A 11 12.76 -8.54 10.96
N LEU A 12 13.35 -7.79 10.02
CA LEU A 12 12.60 -7.01 9.05
C LEU A 12 11.73 -7.92 8.17
N ARG A 13 12.30 -9.02 7.64
CA ARG A 13 11.56 -9.97 6.81
C ARG A 13 10.35 -10.57 7.54
N ARG A 14 10.53 -10.98 8.81
CA ARG A 14 9.43 -11.50 9.63
C ARG A 14 8.36 -10.45 9.87
N ALA A 15 8.76 -9.22 10.20
CA ALA A 15 7.82 -8.14 10.45
C ALA A 15 6.99 -7.80 9.19
N VAL A 16 7.64 -7.71 8.02
CA VAL A 16 6.96 -7.45 6.74
C VAL A 16 5.97 -8.57 6.41
N LYS A 17 6.39 -9.83 6.55
CA LYS A 17 5.51 -10.98 6.30
C LYS A 17 4.30 -11.00 7.23
N ALA A 18 4.52 -10.80 8.53
CA ALA A 18 3.44 -10.77 9.51
C ALA A 18 2.46 -9.62 9.24
N ALA A 19 2.96 -8.44 8.88
CA ALA A 19 2.12 -7.30 8.51
C ALA A 19 1.29 -7.59 7.25
N TRP A 20 1.89 -8.24 6.24
CA TRP A 20 1.19 -8.66 5.03
C TRP A 20 0.10 -9.69 5.31
N GLU A 21 0.41 -10.73 6.10
CA GLU A 21 -0.53 -11.81 6.45
C GLU A 21 -1.68 -11.33 7.36
N ALA A 22 -1.48 -10.23 8.08
CA ALA A 22 -2.52 -9.62 8.91
C ALA A 22 -3.56 -8.80 8.11
N LEU A 23 -3.29 -8.50 6.83
CA LEU A 23 -4.25 -7.76 6.00
C LEU A 23 -5.47 -8.66 5.69
N PRO A 24 -6.70 -8.19 5.99
CA PRO A 24 -7.88 -8.95 5.64
C PRO A 24 -8.08 -8.96 4.11
N THR A 25 -8.58 -10.06 3.55
CA THR A 25 -8.86 -10.15 2.10
C THR A 25 -9.76 -9.02 1.62
N SER A 26 -10.74 -8.61 2.43
CA SER A 26 -11.65 -7.50 2.12
C SER A 26 -10.95 -6.14 1.99
N PHE A 27 -9.77 -5.95 2.59
CA PHE A 27 -8.95 -4.77 2.32
C PHE A 27 -8.43 -4.81 0.88
N LEU A 28 -7.92 -5.96 0.42
CA LEU A 28 -7.39 -6.13 -0.93
C LEU A 28 -8.50 -6.01 -1.99
N GLU A 29 -9.67 -6.59 -1.74
CA GLU A 29 -10.84 -6.48 -2.62
C GLU A 29 -11.24 -5.01 -2.83
N LYS A 30 -11.32 -4.23 -1.74
CA LYS A 30 -11.59 -2.78 -1.84
C LYS A 30 -10.55 -2.04 -2.68
N GLN A 31 -9.28 -2.43 -2.63
CA GLN A 31 -8.26 -1.82 -3.48
C GLN A 31 -8.51 -2.09 -4.97
N ILE A 32 -9.04 -3.27 -5.32
CA ILE A 32 -9.43 -3.61 -6.70
C ILE A 32 -10.65 -2.80 -7.11
N ASP A 33 -11.66 -2.70 -6.27
CA ASP A 33 -12.88 -1.93 -6.55
C ASP A 33 -12.57 -0.45 -6.81
N LEU A 34 -11.54 0.11 -6.15
CA LEU A 34 -11.08 1.48 -6.37
C LEU A 34 -10.45 1.71 -7.75
N MET A 35 -10.10 0.67 -8.53
CA MET A 35 -9.44 0.85 -9.83
C MET A 35 -10.26 1.72 -10.78
N GLN A 36 -11.58 1.57 -10.80
CA GLN A 36 -12.44 2.41 -11.64
C GLN A 36 -12.33 3.90 -11.26
N ALA A 37 -12.30 4.21 -9.97
CA ALA A 37 -12.16 5.59 -9.49
C ALA A 37 -10.79 6.19 -9.86
N ARG A 38 -9.72 5.38 -9.81
CA ARG A 38 -8.37 5.82 -10.24
C ARG A 38 -8.32 6.12 -11.73
N CYS A 39 -8.91 5.25 -12.55
CA CYS A 39 -9.01 5.48 -13.99
C CYS A 39 -9.79 6.76 -14.29
N GLN A 40 -10.89 7.00 -13.57
CA GLN A 40 -11.66 8.23 -13.73
C GLN A 40 -10.82 9.46 -13.35
N ALA A 41 -10.05 9.40 -12.27
CA ALA A 41 -9.17 10.50 -11.86
C ALA A 41 -8.09 10.83 -12.91
N VAL A 42 -7.57 9.83 -13.62
CA VAL A 42 -6.65 10.04 -14.74
C VAL A 42 -7.35 10.72 -15.93
N ILE A 43 -8.57 10.30 -16.25
CA ILE A 43 -9.39 10.90 -17.32
C ILE A 43 -9.68 12.37 -16.98
N ASP A 44 -10.14 12.64 -15.76
CA ASP A 44 -10.48 13.98 -15.30
C ASP A 44 -9.25 14.91 -15.29
N ALA A 45 -8.08 14.35 -14.95
CA ALA A 45 -6.80 15.05 -15.00
C ALA A 45 -6.20 15.16 -16.42
N GLN A 46 -6.88 14.65 -17.46
CA GLN A 46 -6.38 14.58 -18.84
C GLN A 46 -4.99 13.94 -18.92
N GLY A 47 -4.76 12.90 -18.11
CA GLY A 47 -3.47 12.21 -18.00
C GLY A 47 -2.45 12.87 -17.06
N GLY A 48 -2.82 13.97 -16.39
CA GLY A 48 -1.98 14.67 -15.41
C GLY A 48 -1.92 14.00 -14.03
N VAL A 49 -1.18 14.63 -13.11
CA VAL A 49 -1.08 14.22 -11.70
C VAL A 49 -2.46 14.28 -11.05
N ASN A 50 -2.82 13.23 -10.32
CA ASN A 50 -4.10 13.12 -9.63
C ASN A 50 -3.87 12.52 -8.22
N PRO A 51 -4.87 12.56 -7.32
CA PRO A 51 -4.69 12.22 -5.91
C PRO A 51 -4.64 10.71 -5.61
N TYR A 52 -4.79 9.86 -6.64
CA TYR A 52 -4.66 8.41 -6.52
C TYR A 52 -3.27 7.89 -6.92
#